data_AF-A0A071MFF5-F1
#
_entry.id   AF-A0A071MFF5-F1
#
_cell.length_a   1.000
_cell.length_b   1.000
_cell.length_c   1.000
_cell.angle_alpha   90.00
_cell.angle_beta   90.00
_cell.angle_gamma   90.00
#
_symmetry.space_group_name_H-M   'P 1'
#
loop_
_entity.id
_entity.type
_entity.pdbx_description
1 polymer ?
#
loop_
_entity_poly.entity_id
_entity_poly.type
_entity_poly.pdbx_seq_one_letter_code
_entity_poly.pdbx_strand_id
1 'polypeptide(L)'
;MPALFRRATRIAALSAVFLVTCAALPHSAHAYRASPGYGNEADLDRHDTYRNRDGETVHAPAHSKSGRVPDGASARCRDGTYSFSRHRRGTCSGHGGVAAWL
;
A
#
# COMPACT_ATOMS: atom_id res chain seq x y z
N MET A 1 18.62 -50.71 34.69
CA MET A 1 18.80 -49.56 33.78
C MET A 1 17.48 -49.16 33.09
N PRO A 2 16.45 -48.56 33.75
CA PRO A 2 15.18 -48.25 33.09
C PRO A 2 14.77 -46.75 33.07
N ALA A 3 15.56 -45.84 33.66
CA ALA A 3 15.14 -44.45 33.86
C ALA A 3 15.41 -43.51 32.67
N LEU A 4 16.23 -43.91 31.70
CA LEU A 4 16.65 -43.05 30.57
C LEU A 4 15.66 -43.05 29.40
N PHE A 5 14.82 -44.09 29.25
CA PHE A 5 13.90 -44.22 28.10
C PHE A 5 12.62 -43.39 28.19
N ARG A 6 12.21 -42.93 29.39
CA ARG A 6 10.97 -42.14 29.56
C ARG A 6 11.12 -40.64 29.25
N ARG A 7 12.35 -40.12 29.18
CA ARG A 7 12.59 -38.69 28.89
C ARG A 7 12.64 -38.39 27.39
N ALA A 8 13.10 -39.33 26.57
CA ALA A 8 13.23 -39.16 25.13
C ALA A 8 11.88 -39.05 24.39
N THR A 9 10.84 -39.73 24.88
CA THR A 9 9.52 -39.76 24.24
C THR A 9 8.73 -38.45 24.40
N ARG A 10 9.02 -37.62 25.41
CA ARG A 10 8.35 -36.32 25.60
C ARG A 10 8.90 -35.21 24.71
N ILE A 11 10.15 -35.33 24.28
CA ILE A 11 10.81 -34.32 23.43
C ILE A 11 10.34 -34.46 21.97
N ALA A 12 10.16 -35.70 21.49
CA ALA A 12 9.73 -35.97 20.11
C ALA A 12 8.28 -35.53 19.81
N ALA A 13 7.38 -35.55 20.79
CA ALA A 13 6.00 -35.12 20.61
C ALA A 13 5.84 -33.59 20.50
N LEU A 14 6.74 -32.82 21.12
CA LEU A 14 6.71 -31.36 21.07
C LEU A 14 7.23 -30.79 19.72
N SER A 15 8.05 -31.55 18.99
CA SER A 15 8.61 -31.13 17.70
C SER A 15 7.63 -31.28 16.53
N ALA A 16 6.78 -32.33 16.55
CA ALA A 16 5.83 -32.60 15.47
C ALA A 16 4.66 -31.60 15.44
N VAL A 17 4.31 -31.00 16.58
CA VAL A 17 3.20 -30.04 16.68
C VAL A 17 3.58 -28.66 16.10
N PHE A 18 4.86 -28.28 16.15
CA PHE A 18 5.30 -26.96 15.69
C PHE A 18 5.46 -26.85 14.16
N LEU A 19 5.70 -27.97 13.47
CA LEU A 19 5.81 -28.00 12.00
C LEU A 19 4.45 -27.99 11.30
N VAL A 20 3.39 -28.44 11.98
CA VAL A 20 2.03 -28.50 11.39
C VAL A 20 1.30 -27.15 11.49
N THR A 21 1.62 -26.30 12.47
CA THR A 21 0.92 -25.02 12.68
C THR A 21 1.33 -23.90 11.72
N CYS A 22 2.46 -23.99 11.01
CA CYS A 22 2.86 -22.98 10.02
C CYS A 22 2.11 -23.09 8.68
N ALA A 23 1.51 -24.24 8.36
CA ALA A 23 0.82 -24.45 7.08
C ALA A 23 -0.64 -23.96 7.07
N ALA A 24 -1.21 -23.64 8.24
CA ALA A 24 -2.62 -23.25 8.39
C ALA A 24 -2.83 -21.76 8.61
N LEU A 25 -1.76 -20.95 8.62
CA LEU A 25 -1.91 -19.50 8.56
C LEU A 25 -2.27 -19.14 7.11
N PRO A 26 -3.48 -18.60 6.85
CA PRO A 26 -3.79 -18.07 5.53
C PRO A 26 -2.73 -17.01 5.26
N HIS A 27 -1.85 -17.31 4.31
CA HIS A 27 -1.00 -16.30 3.72
C HIS A 27 -1.99 -15.41 3.00
N SER A 28 -2.42 -14.33 3.66
CA SER A 28 -3.08 -13.22 3.00
C SER A 28 -2.03 -12.61 2.08
N ALA A 29 -1.83 -13.26 0.95
CA ALA A 29 -1.27 -12.67 -0.24
C ALA A 29 -2.24 -11.55 -0.58
N HIS A 30 -1.92 -10.34 -0.11
CA HIS A 30 -2.47 -9.14 -0.68
C HIS A 30 -2.04 -9.17 -2.15
N ALA A 31 -2.86 -9.78 -3.01
CA ALA A 31 -2.74 -9.64 -4.43
C ALA A 31 -2.72 -8.14 -4.68
N TYR A 32 -1.58 -7.64 -5.17
CA TYR A 32 -1.45 -6.27 -5.63
C TYR A 32 -2.56 -6.05 -6.65
N ARG A 33 -3.64 -5.38 -6.22
CA ARG A 33 -4.64 -4.87 -7.14
C ARG A 33 -3.98 -3.67 -7.77
N ALA A 34 -3.64 -3.79 -9.05
CA ALA A 34 -3.27 -2.63 -9.86
C ALA A 34 -4.31 -1.54 -9.60
N SER A 35 -3.85 -0.39 -9.12
CA SER A 35 -4.73 0.72 -8.77
C SER A 35 -5.55 1.09 -10.00
N PRO A 36 -6.87 1.29 -9.88
CA PRO A 36 -7.70 1.57 -11.03
C PRO A 36 -7.34 2.95 -11.58
N GLY A 37 -6.71 2.99 -12.75
CA GLY A 37 -7.00 4.00 -13.76
C GLY A 37 -6.25 5.33 -13.71
N TYR A 38 -5.00 5.41 -13.26
CA TYR A 38 -4.13 6.54 -13.61
C TYR A 38 -3.34 6.15 -14.87
N GLY A 39 -3.94 6.43 -16.02
CA GLY A 39 -3.35 6.15 -17.32
C GLY A 39 -2.17 7.07 -17.56
N ASN A 40 -0.97 6.68 -17.13
CA ASN A 40 0.35 7.29 -17.35
C ASN A 40 1.18 7.48 -16.07
N GLU A 41 1.10 6.55 -15.12
CA GLU A 41 2.05 6.48 -13.99
C GLU A 41 3.50 6.73 -14.41
N ALA A 42 3.94 6.26 -15.57
CA ALA A 42 5.27 6.51 -16.11
C ALA A 42 5.69 8.00 -16.17
N ASP A 43 4.73 8.92 -16.37
CA ASP A 43 4.95 10.37 -16.42
C ASP A 43 5.07 11.00 -15.03
N LEU A 44 4.79 10.28 -13.94
CA LEU A 44 4.93 10.79 -12.58
C LEU A 44 6.32 10.53 -12.02
N ASP A 45 6.87 11.46 -11.26
CA ASP A 45 8.15 11.31 -10.56
C ASP A 45 8.09 10.31 -9.40
N ARG A 46 6.89 10.03 -8.89
CA ARG A 46 6.64 9.14 -7.76
C ARG A 46 5.34 8.35 -7.93
N HIS A 47 5.32 7.14 -7.38
CA HIS A 47 4.24 6.14 -7.55
C HIS A 47 3.57 5.73 -6.23
N ASP A 48 3.75 6.55 -5.19
CA ASP A 48 3.17 6.26 -3.88
C ASP A 48 1.65 6.38 -3.94
N THR A 49 0.96 5.57 -3.14
CA THR A 49 -0.49 5.64 -2.99
C THR A 49 -0.88 5.76 -1.52
N TYR A 50 -2.07 6.27 -1.26
CA TYR A 50 -2.66 6.32 0.08
C TYR A 50 -4.11 5.87 0.04
N ARG A 51 -4.63 5.45 1.20
CA ARG A 51 -6.05 5.12 1.36
C ARG A 51 -6.81 6.36 1.84
N ASN A 52 -7.80 6.81 1.07
CA ASN A 52 -8.63 7.95 1.46
C ASN A 52 -9.69 7.54 2.52
N ARG A 53 -10.52 8.50 2.96
CA ARG A 53 -11.56 8.25 3.97
C ARG A 53 -12.71 7.36 3.47
N ASP A 54 -12.93 7.32 2.16
CA ASP A 54 -13.90 6.41 1.52
C ASP A 54 -13.34 4.98 1.39
N GLY A 55 -12.07 4.78 1.76
CA GLY A 55 -11.41 3.49 1.72
C GLY A 55 -10.80 3.15 0.36
N GLU A 56 -10.76 4.09 -0.58
CA GLU A 56 -10.20 3.93 -1.92
C GLU A 56 -8.68 4.15 -1.91
N THR A 57 -7.98 3.39 -2.75
CA THR A 57 -6.56 3.61 -3.02
C THR A 57 -6.40 4.71 -4.07
N VAL A 58 -5.78 5.82 -3.66
CA VAL A 58 -5.61 7.02 -4.46
C VAL A 58 -4.11 7.30 -4.61
N HIS A 59 -3.72 7.86 -5.75
CA HIS A 59 -2.35 8.24 -5.97
C HIS A 59 -1.94 9.42 -5.07
N ALA A 60 -0.76 9.34 -4.46
CA ALA A 60 -0.20 10.45 -3.70
C ALA A 60 0.16 11.61 -4.64
N PRO A 61 0.19 12.86 -4.16
CA PRO A 61 0.61 13.98 -5.00
C PRO A 61 2.01 13.77 -5.58
N ALA A 62 2.15 14.03 -6.87
CA ALA A 62 3.36 13.79 -7.65
C ALA A 62 3.57 14.86 -8.72
N HIS A 63 4.81 15.09 -9.14
CA HIS A 63 5.11 15.97 -10.27
C HIS A 63 5.01 15.21 -11.60
N SER A 64 4.57 15.91 -12.66
CA SER A 64 4.68 15.40 -14.03
C SER A 64 6.10 15.64 -14.56
N LYS A 65 6.72 14.60 -15.12
CA LYS A 65 8.00 14.65 -15.83
C LYS A 65 7.87 15.42 -17.15
N SER A 66 6.76 15.24 -17.87
CA SER A 66 6.50 15.94 -19.13
C SER A 66 5.99 17.39 -18.95
N GLY A 67 5.67 17.79 -17.72
CA GLY A 67 5.08 19.11 -17.41
C GLY A 67 3.61 19.25 -17.81
N ARG A 68 3.03 18.21 -18.44
CA ARG A 68 1.61 18.15 -18.76
C ARG A 68 0.79 17.77 -17.53
N VAL A 69 -0.53 17.94 -17.61
CA VAL A 69 -1.43 17.47 -16.57
C VAL A 69 -1.52 15.94 -16.67
N PRO A 70 -1.20 15.19 -15.60
CA PRO A 70 -1.37 13.73 -15.58
C PRO A 70 -2.83 13.33 -15.64
N ASP A 71 -3.11 12.18 -16.24
CA ASP A 71 -4.48 11.70 -16.34
C ASP A 71 -5.02 11.33 -14.96
N GLY A 72 -6.26 11.73 -14.68
CA GLY A 72 -6.91 11.48 -13.40
C GLY A 72 -6.48 12.41 -12.26
N ALA A 73 -5.60 13.39 -12.50
CA ALA A 73 -5.35 14.47 -11.55
C ALA A 73 -6.61 15.34 -11.38
N SER A 74 -6.99 15.64 -10.14
CA SER A 74 -8.16 16.47 -9.80
C SER A 74 -7.78 17.90 -9.42
N ALA A 75 -6.50 18.15 -9.11
CA ALA A 75 -6.01 19.48 -8.78
C ALA A 75 -4.51 19.63 -9.05
N ARG A 76 -4.08 20.88 -9.28
CA ARG A 76 -2.69 21.30 -9.21
C ARG A 76 -2.44 22.02 -7.88
N CYS A 77 -1.46 21.57 -7.11
CA CYS A 77 -1.02 22.18 -5.87
C CYS A 77 -0.06 23.36 -6.10
N ARG A 78 0.12 24.22 -5.10
CA ARG A 78 1.00 25.41 -5.22
C ARG A 78 2.49 25.08 -5.31
N ASP A 79 2.91 23.96 -4.75
CA ASP A 79 4.29 23.46 -4.90
C ASP A 79 4.56 22.85 -6.29
N GLY A 80 3.54 22.75 -7.15
CA GLY A 80 3.65 22.21 -8.50
C GLY A 80 3.36 20.72 -8.62
N THR A 81 3.03 20.03 -7.52
CA THR A 81 2.53 18.65 -7.57
C THR A 81 1.08 18.60 -8.09
N TYR A 82 0.70 17.47 -8.66
CA TYR A 82 -0.67 17.15 -9.04
C TYR A 82 -1.31 16.24 -8.01
N SER A 83 -2.50 16.60 -7.51
CA SER A 83 -3.26 15.79 -6.56
C SER A 83 -4.28 14.93 -7.29
N PHE A 84 -4.48 13.72 -6.79
CA PHE A 84 -5.45 12.76 -7.30
C PHE A 84 -6.61 12.52 -6.30
N SER A 85 -6.71 13.39 -5.28
CA SER A 85 -7.75 13.29 -4.24
C SER A 85 -9.15 13.34 -4.83
N ARG A 86 -10.03 12.49 -4.29
CA ARG A 86 -11.47 12.43 -4.66
C ARG A 86 -12.31 13.47 -3.93
N HIS A 87 -11.75 14.07 -2.88
CA HIS A 87 -12.40 15.13 -2.12
C HIS A 87 -11.70 16.46 -2.33
N ARG A 88 -12.44 17.56 -2.13
CA ARG A 88 -11.89 18.92 -2.11
C ARG A 88 -11.37 19.36 -0.72
N ARG A 89 -11.92 18.80 0.36
CA ARG A 89 -11.53 19.18 1.73
C ARG A 89 -10.15 18.62 2.05
N GLY A 90 -9.21 19.50 2.34
CA GLY A 90 -7.83 19.14 2.69
C GLY A 90 -6.92 18.84 1.49
N THR A 91 -7.41 18.98 0.25
CA THR A 91 -6.58 18.80 -0.95
C THR A 91 -5.43 19.79 -0.95
N CYS A 92 -4.22 19.31 -1.25
CA CYS A 92 -3.00 20.08 -1.26
C CYS A 92 -2.65 20.76 0.08
N SER A 93 -3.22 20.36 1.22
CA SER A 93 -2.94 21.01 2.52
C SER A 93 -1.46 20.99 2.91
N GLY A 94 -0.78 19.87 2.67
CA GLY A 94 0.68 19.74 2.84
C GLY A 94 1.52 20.33 1.71
N HIS A 95 0.87 20.84 0.66
CA HIS A 95 1.47 21.29 -0.60
C HIS A 95 1.16 22.77 -0.88
N GLY A 96 0.92 23.56 0.17
CA GLY A 96 0.66 25.00 0.09
C GLY A 96 -0.76 25.39 -0.35
N GLY A 97 -1.67 24.42 -0.46
CA GLY A 97 -3.03 24.61 -0.93
C GLY A 97 -3.18 24.42 -2.45
N VAL A 98 -4.42 24.46 -2.92
CA VAL A 98 -4.76 24.27 -4.32
C VAL A 98 -4.45 25.54 -5.12
N ALA A 99 -3.70 25.39 -6.21
CA ALA A 99 -3.48 26.44 -7.19
C ALA A 99 -4.61 26.47 -8.24
N ALA A 100 -5.01 25.30 -8.73
CA ALA A 100 -6.11 25.14 -9.68
C ALA A 100 -6.81 23.79 -9.51
N TRP A 101 -8.13 23.75 -9.72
CA TRP A 101 -8.89 22.52 -9.88
C TRP A 101 -8.91 22.12 -11.36
N LEU A 102 -8.87 20.82 -11.62
CA LEU A 102 -8.79 20.23 -12.97
C LEU A 102 -10.07 19.46 -13.31
#